data_AF-A0A3N4HK52-F1
#
_entry.id   AF-A0A3N4HK52-F1
#
_cell.length_a   1.000
_cell.length_b   1.000
_cell.length_c   1.000
_cell.angle_alpha   90.00
_cell.angle_beta   90.00
_cell.angle_gamma   90.00
#
_symmetry.space_group_name_H-M   'P 1'
#
loop_
_entity.id
_entity.type
_entity.pdbx_description
1 polymer ?
#
loop_
_entity_poly.entity_id
_entity_poly.type
_entity_poly.pdbx_seq_one_letter_code
_entity_poly.pdbx_strand_id
1 'polypeptide(L)'
;MSATLETNFSRLTTSATITVCLVRPAKNSTAVPTSQEACPNGTPSARETESTGSPTPNTLNGTAEEDTTPMDESKTDASVTDEDPSDTENGSSETAYRILSTYHLHISALTAHSSYFKGLIAFNGLELSTNKILFESPIEYDDMSLIAMGCFIDFIYTGTYNTTNYDDVYTSQSIVNIRMISGRFSMYLSIYVLAERILCDILKLAALRDMYALLAPLNRMYGNDYSHVPLTQTQKSIYGDGKVRRFGRMSWVLLIRGIATLFDGTVSKPATVSDTSLFSKDEVDSSEAKLRVKWTGVEPMRNMVAAFFAGIWTSFEVSPTNRMAGIQGRKDLIEGRPELMELILAYMSVGTSFNDIPLSEFGLKESEKRDLELPTYFS
;
A
#
# COMPACT_ATOMS: atom_id res chain seq x y z
N MET A 1 -3.46 -45.26 -11.57
CA MET A 1 -3.08 -44.21 -12.53
C MET A 1 -3.09 -42.91 -11.72
N SER A 2 -1.99 -42.40 -11.17
CA SER A 2 -0.79 -41.95 -11.86
C SER A 2 0.40 -42.02 -10.90
N ALA A 3 1.36 -42.90 -11.20
CA ALA A 3 2.64 -43.03 -10.51
C ALA A 3 3.72 -42.79 -11.55
N THR A 4 3.95 -41.52 -11.89
CA THR A 4 5.00 -41.09 -12.84
C THR A 4 5.28 -39.59 -12.68
N LEU A 5 5.65 -39.15 -11.47
CA LEU A 5 6.08 -37.76 -11.21
C LEU A 5 7.33 -37.64 -10.33
N GLU A 6 8.09 -38.72 -10.10
CA GLU A 6 9.22 -38.70 -9.15
C GLU A 6 10.63 -38.75 -9.76
N THR A 7 10.81 -38.77 -11.08
CA THR A 7 12.16 -38.99 -11.67
C THR A 7 12.80 -37.80 -12.38
N ASN A 8 12.31 -36.56 -12.19
CA ASN A 8 12.97 -35.36 -12.77
C ASN A 8 13.64 -34.42 -11.75
N PHE A 9 13.71 -34.78 -10.45
CA PHE A 9 14.32 -33.92 -9.43
C PHE A 9 15.84 -34.11 -9.24
N SER A 10 16.47 -35.08 -9.92
CA SER A 10 17.90 -35.41 -9.72
C SER A 10 18.88 -34.66 -10.64
N ARG A 11 18.46 -33.55 -11.26
CA ARG A 11 19.35 -32.57 -11.88
C ARG A 11 19.04 -31.17 -11.36
N LEU A 12 19.25 -30.96 -10.07
CA LEU A 12 19.59 -29.62 -9.55
C LEU A 12 21.01 -29.30 -10.01
N THR A 13 21.16 -29.11 -11.33
CA THR A 13 22.18 -28.24 -11.91
C THR A 13 22.13 -26.94 -11.11
N THR A 14 23.27 -26.49 -10.59
CA THR A 14 23.48 -25.19 -9.90
C THR A 14 22.36 -24.21 -10.22
N SER A 15 21.41 -24.05 -9.28
CA SER A 15 20.19 -23.27 -9.55
C SER A 15 20.62 -21.87 -9.96
N ALA A 16 20.34 -21.50 -11.20
CA ALA A 16 20.77 -20.22 -11.73
C ALA A 16 20.26 -19.07 -10.84
N THR A 17 21.15 -18.14 -10.52
CA THR A 17 20.86 -16.97 -9.68
C THR A 17 20.91 -15.71 -10.52
N ILE A 18 20.01 -14.77 -10.25
CA ILE A 18 19.97 -13.45 -10.87
C ILE A 18 20.09 -12.36 -9.80
N THR A 19 20.74 -11.26 -10.15
CA THR A 19 20.86 -10.10 -9.26
C THR A 19 19.66 -9.20 -9.44
N VAL A 20 18.86 -8.99 -8.40
CA VAL A 20 17.74 -8.04 -8.41
C VAL A 20 18.14 -6.80 -7.61
N CYS A 21 18.30 -5.67 -8.29
CA CYS A 21 18.53 -4.38 -7.67
C CYS A 21 17.18 -3.68 -7.50
N LEU A 22 16.77 -3.44 -6.26
CA LEU A 22 15.63 -2.58 -5.97
C LEU A 22 16.07 -1.13 -6.15
N VAL A 23 15.39 -0.39 -7.02
CA VAL A 23 15.80 0.97 -7.40
C VAL A 23 14.69 2.00 -7.23
N ARG A 24 15.11 3.26 -7.19
CA ARG A 24 14.24 4.45 -7.22
C ARG A 24 14.77 5.48 -8.21
N PRO A 25 13.92 6.22 -8.94
CA PRO A 25 14.37 7.35 -9.74
C PRO A 25 15.16 8.36 -8.88
N ALA A 26 16.27 8.88 -9.41
CA ALA A 26 17.02 9.94 -8.74
C ALA A 26 16.17 11.22 -8.65
N LYS A 27 16.05 11.84 -7.47
CA LYS A 27 15.21 13.03 -7.23
C LYS A 27 15.56 14.24 -8.12
N ASN A 28 16.78 14.29 -8.63
CA ASN A 28 17.31 15.39 -9.44
C ASN A 28 17.20 15.11 -10.94
N SER A 29 16.70 13.94 -11.35
CA SER A 29 16.49 13.62 -12.75
C SER A 29 15.21 14.31 -13.24
N THR A 30 15.28 15.61 -13.54
CA THR A 30 14.27 16.32 -14.36
C THR A 30 14.28 15.86 -15.82
N ALA A 31 15.15 14.91 -16.18
CA ALA A 31 15.09 14.24 -17.47
C ALA A 31 13.78 13.47 -17.60
N VAL A 32 12.84 14.07 -18.34
CA VAL A 32 11.64 13.40 -18.82
C VAL A 32 12.09 12.12 -19.54
N PRO A 33 11.63 10.92 -19.14
CA PRO A 33 12.02 9.69 -19.82
C PRO A 33 11.44 9.72 -21.24
N THR A 34 12.31 9.97 -22.23
CA THR A 34 11.99 9.95 -23.67
C THR A 34 11.84 8.51 -24.17
N SER A 35 10.90 7.75 -23.58
CA SER A 35 10.60 6.37 -23.97
C SER A 35 9.09 6.16 -24.07
N GLN A 36 8.43 7.00 -24.87
CA GLN A 36 7.22 6.62 -25.58
C GLN A 36 7.58 6.52 -27.06
N GLU A 37 8.08 5.35 -27.48
CA GLU A 37 7.96 4.96 -28.88
C GLU A 37 6.46 4.82 -29.17
N ALA A 38 5.97 5.72 -30.03
CA ALA A 38 4.60 5.77 -30.46
C ALA A 38 4.15 4.42 -31.05
N CYS A 39 3.23 3.73 -30.38
CA CYS A 39 2.40 2.75 -31.05
C CYS A 39 1.55 3.49 -32.12
N PRO A 40 1.44 2.99 -33.36
CA PRO A 40 0.65 3.65 -34.38
C PRO A 40 -0.84 3.54 -34.04
N ASN A 41 -1.45 4.68 -33.71
CA ASN A 41 -2.89 4.80 -33.53
C ASN A 41 -3.62 4.50 -34.85
N GLY A 42 -4.32 3.37 -34.90
CA GLY A 42 -5.35 3.12 -35.89
C GLY A 42 -6.62 3.90 -35.53
N THR A 43 -6.93 4.92 -36.32
CA THR A 43 -8.17 5.71 -36.26
C THR A 43 -9.38 4.88 -36.73
N PRO A 44 -10.52 4.92 -36.02
CA PRO A 44 -11.81 4.80 -36.69
C PRO A 44 -12.62 6.10 -36.57
N SER A 45 -13.15 6.45 -37.73
CA SER A 45 -13.95 7.61 -38.11
C SER A 45 -15.22 7.85 -37.30
N ALA A 46 -15.39 9.12 -36.90
CA ALA A 46 -16.59 9.97 -36.84
C ALA A 46 -17.99 9.37 -36.58
N ARG A 47 -18.68 9.95 -35.58
CA ARG A 47 -20.08 10.37 -35.73
C ARG A 47 -20.39 11.59 -34.86
N GLU A 48 -20.65 12.71 -35.53
CA GLU A 48 -21.12 13.97 -34.98
C GLU A 48 -22.55 13.86 -34.45
N THR A 49 -22.86 14.58 -33.37
CA THR A 49 -24.19 15.16 -33.16
C THR A 49 -24.06 16.46 -32.35
N GLU A 50 -24.64 17.51 -32.91
CA GLU A 50 -24.73 18.88 -32.43
C GLU A 50 -25.66 19.02 -31.22
N SER A 51 -25.42 20.01 -30.33
CA SER A 51 -26.48 20.75 -29.64
C SER A 51 -25.93 21.96 -28.85
N THR A 52 -26.03 23.13 -29.50
CA THR A 52 -26.46 24.47 -29.01
C THR A 52 -26.44 24.84 -27.51
N GLY A 53 -25.84 26.00 -27.20
CA GLY A 53 -26.52 27.05 -26.39
C GLY A 53 -25.79 27.66 -25.17
N SER A 54 -25.20 28.85 -25.36
CA SER A 54 -24.69 29.85 -24.36
C SER A 54 -25.80 30.44 -23.43
N PRO A 55 -25.60 31.47 -22.54
CA PRO A 55 -24.39 32.25 -22.16
C PRO A 55 -24.19 32.57 -20.64
N THR A 56 -23.04 33.20 -20.37
CA THR A 56 -22.52 33.85 -19.14
C THR A 56 -23.34 35.07 -18.66
N PRO A 57 -23.16 35.61 -17.42
CA PRO A 57 -22.13 36.65 -17.20
C PRO A 57 -21.49 36.76 -15.78
N ASN A 58 -20.24 37.27 -15.79
CA ASN A 58 -19.52 38.21 -14.90
C ASN A 58 -19.78 38.26 -13.37
N THR A 59 -18.70 38.46 -12.59
CA THR A 59 -18.44 39.74 -11.84
C THR A 59 -17.25 39.68 -10.85
N LEU A 60 -16.30 40.61 -11.10
CA LEU A 60 -15.42 41.43 -10.24
C LEU A 60 -14.43 40.89 -9.18
N ASN A 61 -13.15 41.21 -9.45
CA ASN A 61 -12.18 42.05 -8.71
C ASN A 61 -12.08 42.02 -7.17
N GLY A 62 -10.84 41.89 -6.71
CA GLY A 62 -10.38 42.34 -5.39
C GLY A 62 -8.85 42.37 -5.31
N THR A 63 -8.27 43.52 -5.67
CA THR A 63 -6.86 43.90 -5.57
C THR A 63 -6.49 44.24 -4.12
N ALA A 64 -5.32 43.83 -3.64
CA ALA A 64 -4.62 44.51 -2.54
C ALA A 64 -3.10 44.32 -2.70
N GLU A 65 -2.45 45.44 -2.97
CA GLU A 65 -1.01 45.68 -2.82
C GLU A 65 -0.71 46.02 -1.36
N GLU A 66 0.43 45.58 -0.85
CA GLU A 66 1.34 46.27 0.09
C GLU A 66 2.46 45.25 0.46
N ASP A 67 3.68 45.58 0.82
CA ASP A 67 4.68 46.62 0.56
C ASP A 67 5.85 46.28 1.53
N THR A 68 7.06 46.70 1.18
CA THR A 68 8.27 46.89 2.03
C THR A 68 8.93 45.73 2.83
N THR A 69 10.00 45.18 2.22
CA THR A 69 11.32 44.86 2.83
C THR A 69 12.00 46.12 3.43
N PRO A 70 12.99 46.08 4.37
CA PRO A 70 14.20 45.23 4.30
C PRO A 70 14.80 44.72 5.64
N MET A 71 15.61 43.65 5.58
CA MET A 71 16.56 43.31 6.66
C MET A 71 17.97 43.12 6.10
N ASP A 72 18.74 44.18 6.33
CA ASP A 72 20.08 44.29 6.93
C ASP A 72 21.17 43.24 6.70
N GLU A 73 22.35 43.81 6.51
CA GLU A 73 23.65 43.20 6.21
C GLU A 73 24.27 42.53 7.44
N SER A 74 24.93 41.39 7.24
CA SER A 74 26.02 40.99 8.13
C SER A 74 27.03 40.14 7.37
N LYS A 75 28.14 40.81 7.03
CA LYS A 75 29.43 40.24 6.64
C LYS A 75 30.01 39.45 7.80
N THR A 76 30.50 38.25 7.53
CA THR A 76 31.67 37.73 8.26
C THR A 76 32.56 36.94 7.32
N ASP A 77 33.72 37.51 7.04
CA ASP A 77 34.87 36.87 6.44
C ASP A 77 35.47 35.84 7.42
N ALA A 78 35.72 34.62 6.95
CA ALA A 78 36.71 33.72 7.54
C ALA A 78 37.25 32.79 6.46
N SER A 79 38.41 33.21 5.94
CA SER A 79 39.36 32.44 5.15
C SER A 79 39.85 31.22 5.93
N VAL A 80 39.60 30.02 5.41
CA VAL A 80 40.41 28.83 5.72
C VAL A 80 40.67 28.10 4.41
N THR A 81 41.92 28.20 3.97
CA THR A 81 42.57 27.35 2.98
C THR A 81 42.77 25.98 3.56
N ASP A 82 42.16 24.95 2.98
CA ASP A 82 42.60 23.57 3.08
C ASP A 82 42.72 22.99 1.67
N GLU A 83 43.88 22.41 1.41
CA GLU A 83 44.33 21.87 0.13
C GLU A 83 43.49 20.63 -0.22
N ASP A 84 42.74 20.73 -1.32
CA ASP A 84 41.91 19.65 -1.83
C ASP A 84 42.78 18.72 -2.71
N PRO A 85 42.91 17.42 -2.37
CA PRO A 85 43.57 16.46 -3.24
C PRO A 85 42.70 16.25 -4.49
N SER A 86 43.31 16.48 -5.65
CA SER A 86 42.72 16.27 -6.96
C SER A 86 42.40 14.78 -7.19
N ASP A 87 41.25 14.33 -6.69
CA ASP A 87 40.68 13.07 -7.10
C ASP A 87 40.08 13.24 -8.50
N THR A 88 40.67 12.48 -9.41
CA THR A 88 40.27 12.42 -10.81
C THR A 88 38.95 11.64 -10.85
N GLU A 89 37.82 12.36 -10.77
CA GLU A 89 36.49 11.80 -10.99
C GLU A 89 36.41 11.28 -12.43
N ASN A 90 36.73 10.00 -12.55
CA ASN A 90 36.41 9.16 -13.68
C ASN A 90 34.90 9.28 -13.90
N GLY A 91 34.48 9.84 -15.04
CA GLY A 91 33.10 10.16 -15.37
C GLY A 91 32.15 8.99 -15.22
N SER A 92 31.69 8.74 -13.99
CA SER A 92 30.62 7.80 -13.72
C SER A 92 29.38 8.46 -14.28
N SER A 93 28.93 7.98 -15.44
CA SER A 93 27.59 8.23 -15.97
C SER A 93 26.62 8.20 -14.81
N GLU A 94 26.14 9.38 -14.40
CA GLU A 94 25.19 9.54 -13.30
C GLU A 94 24.01 8.63 -13.61
N THR A 95 23.88 7.53 -12.86
CA THR A 95 22.84 6.56 -13.15
C THR A 95 21.51 7.21 -12.81
N ALA A 96 20.55 7.18 -13.74
CA ALA A 96 19.20 7.75 -13.56
C ALA A 96 18.44 7.21 -12.33
N TYR A 97 18.97 6.16 -11.70
CA TYR A 97 18.40 5.48 -10.56
C TYR A 97 19.35 5.45 -9.36
N ARG A 98 18.78 5.57 -8.17
CA ARG A 98 19.42 5.23 -6.89
C ARG A 98 19.09 3.78 -6.54
N ILE A 99 20.12 2.98 -6.27
CA ILE A 99 19.97 1.59 -5.80
C ILE A 99 19.64 1.63 -4.30
N LEU A 100 18.50 1.05 -3.92
CA LEU A 100 18.07 0.93 -2.52
C LEU A 100 18.68 -0.31 -1.87
N SER A 101 18.67 -1.43 -2.58
CA SER A 101 19.24 -2.70 -2.14
C SER A 101 19.51 -3.63 -3.32
N THR A 102 20.39 -4.62 -3.11
CA THR A 102 20.73 -5.64 -4.12
C THR A 102 20.58 -7.02 -3.51
N TYR A 103 19.88 -7.90 -4.22
CA TYR A 103 19.58 -9.26 -3.79
C TYR A 103 20.05 -10.26 -4.84
N HIS A 104 20.67 -11.36 -4.40
CA HIS A 104 21.02 -12.48 -5.28
C HIS A 104 20.01 -13.60 -5.09
N LEU A 105 19.11 -13.78 -6.06
CA LEU A 105 17.93 -14.63 -5.91
C LEU A 105 17.95 -15.77 -6.92
N HIS A 106 17.43 -16.93 -6.52
CA HIS A 106 17.28 -18.07 -7.41
C HIS A 106 16.16 -17.80 -8.43
N ILE A 107 16.47 -17.96 -9.72
CA ILE A 107 15.48 -17.77 -10.80
C ILE A 107 14.29 -18.73 -10.61
N SER A 108 14.54 -19.96 -10.16
CA SER A 108 13.52 -20.96 -9.86
C SER A 108 12.51 -20.46 -8.80
N ALA A 109 12.99 -19.86 -7.71
CA ALA A 109 12.12 -19.32 -6.66
C ALA A 109 11.28 -18.13 -7.17
N LEU A 110 11.89 -17.19 -7.89
CA LEU A 110 11.19 -16.04 -8.46
C LEU A 110 10.08 -16.46 -9.42
N THR A 111 10.40 -17.33 -10.38
CA THR A 111 9.47 -17.76 -11.43
C THR A 111 8.38 -18.72 -10.96
N ALA A 112 8.61 -19.44 -9.85
CA ALA A 112 7.61 -20.29 -9.22
C ALA A 112 6.48 -19.48 -8.56
N HIS A 113 6.80 -18.30 -8.02
CA HIS A 113 5.87 -17.51 -7.21
C HIS A 113 5.38 -16.22 -7.86
N SER A 114 6.04 -15.72 -8.91
CA SER A 114 5.69 -14.47 -9.58
C SER A 114 5.53 -14.64 -11.09
N SER A 115 4.33 -14.33 -11.59
CA SER A 115 4.06 -14.36 -13.03
C SER A 115 4.85 -13.27 -13.78
N TYR A 116 5.12 -12.14 -13.14
CA TYR A 116 5.99 -11.08 -13.68
C TYR A 116 7.40 -11.61 -13.96
N PHE A 117 8.07 -12.18 -12.96
CA PHE A 117 9.42 -12.70 -13.15
C PHE A 117 9.44 -13.90 -14.10
N LYS A 118 8.40 -14.74 -14.10
CA LYS A 118 8.26 -15.83 -15.09
C LYS A 118 8.23 -15.29 -16.52
N GLY A 119 7.44 -14.24 -16.78
CA GLY A 119 7.38 -13.59 -18.10
C GLY A 119 8.70 -12.92 -18.47
N LEU A 120 9.30 -12.17 -17.54
CA LEU A 120 10.57 -11.48 -17.74
C LEU A 120 11.71 -12.44 -18.12
N ILE A 121 11.81 -13.56 -17.41
CA ILE A 121 12.84 -14.59 -17.67
C ILE A 121 12.55 -15.34 -18.97
N ALA A 122 11.29 -15.56 -19.33
CA ALA A 122 10.94 -16.24 -20.59
C ALA A 122 11.29 -15.39 -21.84
N PHE A 123 11.32 -14.07 -21.72
CA PHE A 123 11.62 -13.15 -22.83
C PHE A 123 13.10 -13.20 -23.28
N ASN A 124 14.01 -13.64 -22.41
CA ASN A 124 15.46 -13.67 -22.66
C ASN A 124 16.06 -12.31 -23.07
N GLY A 125 15.63 -11.26 -22.36
CA GLY A 125 16.04 -9.87 -22.60
C GLY A 125 17.40 -9.47 -22.00
N LEU A 126 17.61 -8.16 -21.89
CA LEU A 126 18.84 -7.56 -21.35
C LEU A 126 19.11 -8.00 -19.90
N GLU A 127 18.06 -8.23 -19.13
CA GLU A 127 18.13 -8.62 -17.74
C GLU A 127 18.81 -9.98 -17.57
N LEU A 128 18.56 -10.91 -18.51
CA LEU A 128 19.17 -12.24 -18.51
C LEU A 128 20.59 -12.23 -19.04
N SER A 129 20.87 -11.46 -20.10
CA SER A 129 22.22 -11.36 -20.66
C SER A 129 23.21 -10.67 -19.70
N THR A 130 22.72 -9.73 -18.89
CA THR A 130 23.50 -9.03 -17.85
C THR A 130 23.42 -9.69 -16.48
N ASN A 131 22.60 -10.73 -16.33
CA ASN A 131 22.28 -11.38 -15.05
C ASN A 131 21.84 -10.39 -13.94
N LYS A 132 21.10 -9.34 -14.33
CA LYS A 132 20.73 -8.22 -13.48
C LYS A 132 19.36 -7.66 -13.85
N ILE A 133 18.47 -7.56 -12.87
CA ILE A 133 17.17 -6.90 -12.97
C ILE A 133 17.23 -5.59 -12.20
N LEU A 134 16.91 -4.47 -12.84
CA LEU A 134 16.63 -3.21 -12.16
C LEU A 134 15.12 -3.13 -11.90
N PHE A 135 14.72 -3.39 -10.66
CA PHE A 135 13.33 -3.41 -10.27
C PHE A 135 12.96 -2.09 -9.60
N GLU A 136 12.19 -1.25 -10.29
CA GLU A 136 11.71 0.01 -9.73
C GLU A 136 10.68 -0.25 -8.63
N SER A 137 10.94 0.29 -7.44
CA SER A 137 10.03 0.15 -6.31
C SER A 137 8.69 0.84 -6.60
N PRO A 138 7.53 0.15 -6.48
CA PRO A 138 6.23 0.79 -6.59
C PRO A 138 5.85 1.61 -5.35
N ILE A 139 6.65 1.54 -4.29
CA ILE A 139 6.44 2.24 -3.02
C ILE A 139 7.37 3.44 -2.95
N GLU A 140 6.84 4.59 -2.56
CA GLU A 140 7.56 5.87 -2.49
C GLU A 140 8.50 5.98 -1.27
N TYR A 141 8.39 5.10 -0.28
CA TYR A 141 9.14 5.17 0.98
C TYR A 141 10.22 4.08 1.01
N ASP A 142 11.50 4.46 1.09
CA ASP A 142 12.62 3.52 0.99
C ASP A 142 12.49 2.37 1.99
N ASP A 143 12.24 2.69 3.26
CA ASP A 143 12.11 1.69 4.33
C ASP A 143 10.99 0.69 4.03
N MET A 144 9.82 1.18 3.59
CA MET A 144 8.69 0.31 3.27
C MET A 144 8.95 -0.53 2.01
N SER A 145 9.66 0.02 1.02
CA SER A 145 10.11 -0.73 -0.16
C SER A 145 11.03 -1.88 0.23
N LEU A 146 12.00 -1.61 1.12
CA LEU A 146 12.96 -2.60 1.61
C LEU A 146 12.25 -3.70 2.41
N ILE A 147 11.31 -3.32 3.29
CA ILE A 147 10.53 -4.27 4.09
C ILE A 147 9.64 -5.13 3.20
N ALA A 148 8.90 -4.52 2.26
CA ALA A 148 8.03 -5.26 1.36
C ALA A 148 8.83 -6.24 0.49
N MET A 149 9.98 -5.80 -0.05
CA MET A 149 10.86 -6.68 -0.83
C MET A 149 11.45 -7.79 0.04
N GLY A 150 11.84 -7.50 1.28
CA GLY A 150 12.27 -8.49 2.26
C GLY A 150 11.20 -9.56 2.49
N CYS A 151 9.96 -9.14 2.77
CA CYS A 151 8.83 -10.06 2.98
C CYS A 151 8.56 -10.92 1.73
N PHE A 152 8.66 -10.35 0.52
CA PHE A 152 8.56 -11.14 -0.70
C PHE A 152 9.68 -12.18 -0.81
N ILE A 153 10.92 -11.83 -0.45
CA ILE A 153 12.05 -12.76 -0.46
C ILE A 153 11.84 -13.90 0.55
N ASP A 154 11.46 -13.58 1.79
CA ASP A 154 11.11 -14.60 2.79
C ASP A 154 10.02 -15.54 2.25
N PHE A 155 9.01 -14.96 1.60
CA PHE A 155 7.88 -15.69 1.03
C PHE A 155 8.27 -16.66 -0.08
N ILE A 156 9.09 -16.26 -1.05
CA ILE A 156 9.47 -17.16 -2.16
C ILE A 156 10.36 -18.32 -1.73
N TYR A 157 11.01 -18.23 -0.56
CA TYR A 157 11.85 -19.30 -0.03
C TYR A 157 11.16 -20.17 1.01
N THR A 158 10.25 -19.61 1.80
CA THR A 158 9.64 -20.33 2.94
C THR A 158 8.14 -20.57 2.77
N GLY A 159 7.50 -19.92 1.79
CA GLY A 159 6.05 -19.92 1.61
C GLY A 159 5.29 -19.01 2.59
N THR A 160 5.99 -18.26 3.45
CA THR A 160 5.44 -17.32 4.42
C THR A 160 6.39 -16.14 4.63
N TYR A 161 5.96 -15.08 5.32
CA TYR A 161 6.85 -14.01 5.75
C TYR A 161 6.55 -13.64 7.20
N ASN A 162 7.55 -13.10 7.90
CA ASN A 162 7.36 -12.63 9.26
C ASN A 162 7.71 -11.15 9.38
N THR A 163 6.70 -10.31 9.58
CA THR A 163 6.89 -8.86 9.74
C THR A 163 7.69 -8.51 11.00
N THR A 164 7.75 -9.37 12.01
CA THR A 164 8.53 -9.10 13.22
C THR A 164 10.03 -9.05 12.94
N ASN A 165 10.50 -9.69 11.87
CA ASN A 165 11.90 -9.60 11.41
C ASN A 165 12.26 -8.17 10.95
N TYR A 166 11.26 -7.31 10.76
CA TYR A 166 11.40 -5.96 10.24
C TYR A 166 10.86 -4.89 11.20
N ASP A 167 10.41 -5.27 12.40
CA ASP A 167 9.79 -4.37 13.38
C ASP A 167 10.82 -3.38 13.98
N ASP A 168 12.12 -3.71 13.97
CA ASP A 168 13.21 -2.89 14.57
C ASP A 168 13.33 -1.47 14.00
N VAL A 169 12.82 -1.23 12.80
CA VAL A 169 12.80 0.10 12.17
C VAL A 169 11.89 1.08 12.94
N TYR A 170 10.86 0.59 13.64
CA TYR A 170 9.83 1.42 14.26
C TYR A 170 9.77 1.34 15.80
N THR A 171 10.50 0.41 16.42
CA THR A 171 10.39 0.10 17.86
C THR A 171 11.41 0.81 18.76
N SER A 172 12.32 1.63 18.23
CA SER A 172 13.43 2.24 18.99
C SER A 172 13.03 3.25 20.08
N GLN A 173 11.74 3.53 20.30
CA GLN A 173 11.26 4.46 21.34
C GLN A 173 10.02 3.92 22.06
N SER A 174 9.94 4.17 23.37
CA SER A 174 8.93 3.72 24.36
C SER A 174 7.44 4.05 24.09
N ILE A 175 7.09 4.48 22.87
CA ILE A 175 5.73 4.67 22.36
C ILE A 175 5.35 3.45 21.49
N VAL A 176 5.56 2.26 22.04
CA VAL A 176 5.68 1.01 21.28
C VAL A 176 4.37 0.60 20.59
N ASN A 177 3.20 0.82 21.20
CA ASN A 177 1.99 0.13 20.69
C ASN A 177 1.29 0.82 19.51
N ILE A 178 1.32 2.16 19.42
CA ILE A 178 0.49 2.87 18.43
C ILE A 178 1.24 3.10 17.11
N ARG A 179 2.54 3.42 17.20
CA ARG A 179 3.41 3.44 16.02
C ARG A 179 3.52 2.06 15.39
N MET A 180 3.49 1.00 16.19
CA MET A 180 3.46 -0.38 15.69
C MET A 180 2.19 -0.66 14.86
N ILE A 181 1.00 -0.24 15.29
CA ILE A 181 -0.22 -0.46 14.50
C ILE A 181 -0.17 0.31 13.18
N SER A 182 0.12 1.61 13.19
CA SER A 182 0.23 2.39 11.96
C SER A 182 1.35 1.88 11.05
N GLY A 183 2.48 1.47 11.63
CA GLY A 183 3.61 0.88 10.93
C GLY A 183 3.22 -0.43 10.23
N ARG A 184 2.63 -1.39 10.96
CA ARG A 184 2.16 -2.67 10.40
C ARG A 184 1.09 -2.46 9.34
N PHE A 185 0.16 -1.53 9.55
CA PHE A 185 -0.80 -1.14 8.54
C PHE A 185 -0.10 -0.71 7.24
N SER A 186 0.85 0.23 7.33
CA SER A 186 1.63 0.67 6.16
C SER A 186 2.48 -0.45 5.55
N MET A 187 3.03 -1.36 6.35
CA MET A 187 3.78 -2.53 5.86
C MET A 187 2.89 -3.46 5.04
N TYR A 188 1.73 -3.88 5.56
CA TYR A 188 0.82 -4.77 4.83
C TYR A 188 0.30 -4.15 3.53
N LEU A 189 0.03 -2.84 3.53
CA LEU A 189 -0.29 -2.12 2.28
C LEU A 189 0.86 -2.16 1.28
N SER A 190 2.10 -1.98 1.76
CA SER A 190 3.29 -2.01 0.91
C SER A 190 3.55 -3.41 0.34
N ILE A 191 3.42 -4.46 1.15
CA ILE A 191 3.54 -5.86 0.72
C ILE A 191 2.46 -6.16 -0.33
N TYR A 192 1.22 -5.75 -0.09
CA TYR A 192 0.11 -5.94 -1.03
C TYR A 192 0.36 -5.26 -2.37
N VAL A 193 0.77 -3.98 -2.36
CA VAL A 193 1.10 -3.21 -3.57
C VAL A 193 2.25 -3.85 -4.33
N LEU A 194 3.31 -4.27 -3.64
CA LEU A 194 4.41 -4.99 -4.27
C LEU A 194 3.93 -6.30 -4.92
N ALA A 195 3.14 -7.09 -4.19
CA ALA A 195 2.61 -8.38 -4.66
C ALA A 195 1.73 -8.22 -5.91
N GLU A 196 0.90 -7.18 -5.97
CA GLU A 196 0.11 -6.83 -7.16
C GLU A 196 1.04 -6.50 -8.35
N ARG A 197 2.09 -5.71 -8.13
CA ARG A 197 3.01 -5.28 -9.20
C ARG A 197 3.87 -6.41 -9.76
N ILE A 198 4.29 -7.35 -8.91
CA ILE A 198 5.03 -8.55 -9.33
C ILE A 198 4.10 -9.72 -9.68
N LEU A 199 2.78 -9.52 -9.69
CA LEU A 199 1.80 -10.55 -10.03
C LEU A 199 1.98 -11.84 -9.20
N CYS A 200 2.10 -11.69 -7.88
CA CYS A 200 2.22 -12.78 -6.91
C CYS A 200 0.92 -12.89 -6.09
N ASP A 201 -0.08 -13.59 -6.64
CA ASP A 201 -1.42 -13.67 -6.04
C ASP A 201 -1.43 -14.32 -4.64
N ILE A 202 -0.52 -15.27 -4.37
CA ILE A 202 -0.45 -15.94 -3.08
C ILE A 202 0.07 -14.98 -1.99
N LEU A 203 1.09 -14.18 -2.29
CA LEU A 203 1.58 -13.15 -1.36
C LEU A 203 0.52 -12.06 -1.16
N LYS A 204 -0.17 -11.67 -2.23
CA LYS A 204 -1.27 -10.70 -2.16
C LYS A 204 -2.37 -11.17 -1.20
N LEU A 205 -2.78 -12.44 -1.31
CA LEU A 205 -3.74 -13.05 -0.41
C LEU A 205 -3.23 -13.15 1.04
N ALA A 206 -1.95 -13.46 1.24
CA ALA A 206 -1.34 -13.46 2.57
C ALA A 206 -1.39 -12.07 3.22
N ALA A 207 -1.05 -11.02 2.47
CA ALA A 207 -1.13 -9.63 2.95
C ALA A 207 -2.57 -9.19 3.29
N LEU A 208 -3.59 -9.65 2.55
CA LEU A 208 -5.00 -9.41 2.88
C LEU A 208 -5.39 -10.05 4.21
N ARG A 209 -5.00 -11.31 4.42
CA ARG A 209 -5.28 -12.03 5.68
C ARG A 209 -4.67 -11.31 6.87
N ASP A 210 -3.40 -10.91 6.74
CA ASP A 210 -2.69 -10.19 7.78
C ASP A 210 -3.30 -8.81 8.06
N MET A 211 -3.70 -8.08 7.02
CA MET A 211 -4.40 -6.81 7.18
C MET A 211 -5.75 -7.01 7.89
N TYR A 212 -6.53 -8.01 7.52
CA TYR A 212 -7.81 -8.28 8.17
C TYR A 212 -7.61 -8.61 9.66
N ALA A 213 -6.65 -9.47 9.97
CA ALA A 213 -6.32 -9.84 11.34
C ALA A 213 -5.81 -8.65 12.18
N LEU A 214 -5.18 -7.65 11.53
CA LEU A 214 -4.83 -6.39 12.16
C LEU A 214 -6.07 -5.50 12.40
N LEU A 215 -6.95 -5.34 11.40
CA LEU A 215 -8.04 -4.38 11.40
C LEU A 215 -9.28 -4.84 12.17
N ALA A 216 -9.64 -6.12 12.13
CA ALA A 216 -10.86 -6.64 12.76
C ALA A 216 -10.89 -6.41 14.28
N PRO A 217 -9.84 -6.75 15.06
CA PRO A 217 -9.81 -6.47 16.50
C PRO A 217 -9.83 -4.97 16.79
N LEU A 218 -9.14 -4.15 15.98
CA LEU A 218 -9.15 -2.70 16.12
C LEU A 218 -10.56 -2.15 15.91
N ASN A 219 -11.24 -2.57 14.83
CA ASN A 219 -12.58 -2.10 14.55
C ASN A 219 -13.57 -2.51 15.64
N ARG A 220 -13.46 -3.73 16.19
CA ARG A 220 -14.25 -4.11 17.37
C ARG A 220 -14.02 -3.10 18.48
N MET A 221 -12.78 -2.91 18.93
CA MET A 221 -12.47 -2.01 20.06
C MET A 221 -12.97 -0.57 19.90
N TYR A 222 -13.09 -0.06 18.67
CA TYR A 222 -13.53 1.33 18.42
C TYR A 222 -14.99 1.45 17.97
N GLY A 223 -15.55 0.44 17.31
CA GLY A 223 -16.89 0.48 16.72
C GLY A 223 -18.01 0.33 17.74
N ASN A 224 -17.78 -0.40 18.84
CA ASN A 224 -18.78 -0.54 19.92
C ASN A 224 -18.27 0.14 21.20
N ASP A 225 -19.21 0.60 22.05
CA ASP A 225 -18.96 1.11 23.40
C ASP A 225 -18.43 -0.02 24.32
N TYR A 226 -17.21 -0.49 24.04
CA TYR A 226 -16.54 -1.58 24.72
C TYR A 226 -15.89 -1.14 26.04
N SER A 227 -16.52 -0.19 26.74
CA SER A 227 -16.19 0.07 28.14
C SER A 227 -16.34 -1.20 29.02
N HIS A 228 -16.97 -2.28 28.51
CA HIS A 228 -17.32 -3.47 29.29
C HIS A 228 -16.76 -4.83 28.82
N VAL A 229 -16.10 -4.98 27.66
CA VAL A 229 -15.56 -6.30 27.27
C VAL A 229 -14.13 -6.49 27.80
N PRO A 230 -13.88 -7.52 28.64
CA PRO A 230 -12.56 -7.77 29.17
C PRO A 230 -11.61 -8.20 28.05
N LEU A 231 -10.59 -7.38 27.80
CA LEU A 231 -9.47 -7.75 26.94
C LEU A 231 -8.76 -8.99 27.50
N THR A 232 -8.36 -9.92 26.63
CA THR A 232 -7.46 -11.02 26.98
C THR A 232 -6.10 -10.47 27.44
N GLN A 233 -5.31 -11.28 28.17
CA GLN A 233 -3.98 -10.84 28.64
C GLN A 233 -3.06 -10.42 27.49
N THR A 234 -3.10 -11.15 26.37
CA THR A 234 -2.39 -10.81 25.13
C THR A 234 -2.87 -9.48 24.55
N GLN A 235 -4.19 -9.26 24.49
CA GLN A 235 -4.73 -7.98 24.05
C GLN A 235 -4.35 -6.84 25.01
N LYS A 236 -4.27 -7.07 26.33
CA LYS A 236 -3.79 -6.06 27.29
C LYS A 236 -2.31 -5.73 27.10
N SER A 237 -1.45 -6.70 26.79
CA SER A 237 -0.05 -6.40 26.49
C SER A 237 0.11 -5.59 25.20
N ILE A 238 -0.74 -5.83 24.20
CA ILE A 238 -0.70 -5.14 22.89
C ILE A 238 -1.35 -3.77 22.95
N TYR A 239 -2.48 -3.62 23.63
CA TYR A 239 -3.29 -2.41 23.64
C TYR A 239 -3.10 -1.56 24.92
N GLY A 240 -2.35 -2.09 25.89
CA GLY A 240 -2.17 -1.51 27.22
C GLY A 240 -3.29 -1.91 28.19
N ASP A 241 -3.08 -1.62 29.48
CA ASP A 241 -3.92 -1.99 30.63
C ASP A 241 -5.33 -1.31 30.69
N GLY A 242 -6.05 -1.26 29.57
CA GLY A 242 -7.46 -0.84 29.55
C GLY A 242 -7.70 0.68 29.55
N LYS A 243 -6.65 1.52 29.53
CA LYS A 243 -6.80 2.96 29.23
C LYS A 243 -6.75 3.20 27.72
N VAL A 244 -7.67 2.56 26.97
CA VAL A 244 -7.81 2.59 25.49
C VAL A 244 -8.25 3.97 24.95
N ARG A 245 -8.01 5.05 25.70
CA ARG A 245 -8.27 6.43 25.27
C ARG A 245 -7.25 6.99 24.27
N ARG A 246 -6.45 6.15 23.60
CA ARG A 246 -5.23 6.59 22.89
C ARG A 246 -5.28 6.52 21.36
N PHE A 247 -6.41 6.19 20.73
CA PHE A 247 -6.48 6.20 19.27
C PHE A 247 -6.26 7.60 18.65
N GLY A 248 -6.44 8.67 19.45
CA GLY A 248 -5.99 10.02 19.11
C GLY A 248 -4.48 10.17 18.84
N ARG A 249 -3.68 9.11 19.06
CA ARG A 249 -2.24 9.07 18.74
C ARG A 249 -1.89 8.18 17.56
N MET A 250 -2.87 7.65 16.82
CA MET A 250 -2.57 6.97 15.55
C MET A 250 -1.82 7.96 14.66
N SER A 251 -0.74 7.50 14.03
CA SER A 251 0.02 8.38 13.15
C SER A 251 -0.77 8.56 11.86
N TRP A 252 -1.62 9.58 11.82
CA TRP A 252 -2.38 9.96 10.62
C TRP A 252 -1.45 10.11 9.41
N VAL A 253 -0.25 10.63 9.63
CA VAL A 253 0.79 10.72 8.59
C VAL A 253 1.11 9.35 7.99
N LEU A 254 1.36 8.32 8.81
CA LEU A 254 1.66 6.98 8.29
C LEU A 254 0.45 6.33 7.62
N LEU A 255 -0.75 6.52 8.16
CA LEU A 255 -1.98 6.03 7.54
C LEU A 255 -2.22 6.66 6.17
N ILE A 256 -2.21 7.99 6.09
CA ILE A 256 -2.45 8.75 4.86
C ILE A 256 -1.44 8.33 3.79
N ARG A 257 -0.16 8.18 4.16
CA ARG A 257 0.89 7.70 3.26
C ARG A 257 0.71 6.26 2.81
N GLY A 258 0.33 5.37 3.72
CA GLY A 258 0.04 3.97 3.39
C GLY A 258 -1.14 3.88 2.41
N ILE A 259 -2.21 4.61 2.67
CA ILE A 259 -3.40 4.70 1.81
C ILE A 259 -3.03 5.29 0.45
N ALA A 260 -2.24 6.37 0.41
CA ALA A 260 -1.73 6.92 -0.83
C ALA A 260 -0.99 5.86 -1.65
N THR A 261 -0.07 5.12 -1.01
CA THR A 261 0.67 4.00 -1.63
C THR A 261 -0.28 2.94 -2.18
N LEU A 262 -1.32 2.57 -1.43
CA LEU A 262 -2.33 1.60 -1.89
C LEU A 262 -3.04 2.09 -3.15
N PHE A 263 -3.53 3.32 -3.15
CA PHE A 263 -4.34 3.87 -4.24
C PHE A 263 -3.51 4.15 -5.50
N ASP A 264 -2.25 4.54 -5.35
CA ASP A 264 -1.34 4.76 -6.49
C ASP A 264 -0.78 3.42 -7.01
N GLY A 265 -0.67 2.44 -6.10
CA GLY A 265 -0.07 1.13 -6.36
C GLY A 265 -1.02 0.12 -7.02
N THR A 266 -2.33 0.29 -6.86
CA THR A 266 -3.37 -0.64 -7.33
C THR A 266 -4.26 -0.01 -8.40
N VAL A 267 -4.92 -0.82 -9.22
CA VAL A 267 -5.85 -0.32 -10.25
C VAL A 267 -7.27 -0.37 -9.73
N SER A 268 -7.96 0.78 -9.74
CA SER A 268 -9.40 0.81 -9.53
C SER A 268 -10.09 0.23 -10.78
N LYS A 269 -10.78 -0.90 -10.63
CA LYS A 269 -11.62 -1.47 -11.68
C LYS A 269 -13.08 -1.32 -11.25
N PRO A 270 -13.92 -0.64 -12.04
CA PRO A 270 -15.36 -0.65 -11.77
C PRO A 270 -15.85 -2.10 -11.84
N ALA A 271 -16.68 -2.50 -10.89
CA ALA A 271 -17.26 -3.84 -10.90
C ALA A 271 -18.10 -4.02 -12.17
N THR A 272 -17.73 -4.99 -13.01
CA THR A 272 -18.58 -5.38 -14.13
C THR A 272 -19.68 -6.32 -13.62
N VAL A 273 -20.81 -6.39 -14.35
CA VAL A 273 -21.90 -7.31 -14.00
C VAL A 273 -21.41 -8.76 -13.91
N SER A 274 -20.41 -9.15 -14.70
CA SER A 274 -19.75 -10.46 -14.62
C SER A 274 -19.00 -10.70 -13.30
N ASP A 275 -18.41 -9.67 -12.70
CA ASP A 275 -17.60 -9.81 -11.48
C ASP A 275 -18.47 -10.15 -10.25
N THR A 276 -19.76 -9.80 -10.29
CA THR A 276 -20.70 -10.20 -9.23
C THR A 276 -20.94 -11.72 -9.13
N SER A 277 -20.47 -12.50 -10.10
CA SER A 277 -20.52 -13.97 -10.05
C SER A 277 -19.45 -14.60 -9.16
N LEU A 278 -18.44 -13.83 -8.73
CA LEU A 278 -17.41 -14.30 -7.80
C LEU A 278 -17.94 -14.47 -6.36
N PHE A 279 -19.11 -13.92 -6.07
CA PHE A 279 -19.77 -14.10 -4.79
C PHE A 279 -20.68 -15.33 -4.82
N SER A 280 -20.66 -16.09 -3.73
CA SER A 280 -21.56 -17.22 -3.47
C SER A 280 -23.01 -16.79 -3.75
N LYS A 281 -23.68 -17.51 -4.68
CA LYS A 281 -25.08 -17.26 -5.05
C LYS A 281 -26.04 -17.21 -3.86
N ASP A 282 -25.67 -17.88 -2.78
CA ASP A 282 -26.49 -18.04 -1.57
C ASP A 282 -26.31 -16.91 -0.55
N GLU A 283 -25.33 -16.00 -0.74
CA GLU A 283 -24.91 -15.02 0.28
C GLU A 283 -25.20 -13.56 -0.13
N VAL A 284 -25.36 -13.29 -1.43
CA VAL A 284 -25.59 -11.95 -2.00
C VAL A 284 -27.01 -11.79 -2.52
N ASP A 285 -28.02 -12.15 -1.72
CA ASP A 285 -29.42 -11.86 -2.07
C ASP A 285 -29.98 -10.59 -1.40
N SER A 286 -29.16 -9.92 -0.59
CA SER A 286 -29.42 -8.55 -0.18
C SER A 286 -29.14 -7.59 -1.35
N SER A 287 -30.16 -6.83 -1.77
CA SER A 287 -30.02 -5.73 -2.72
C SER A 287 -28.95 -4.71 -2.31
N GLU A 288 -28.72 -4.56 -1.00
CA GLU A 288 -27.72 -3.65 -0.43
C GLU A 288 -26.30 -4.13 -0.68
N ALA A 289 -26.04 -5.45 -0.61
CA ALA A 289 -24.73 -6.01 -0.92
C ALA A 289 -24.35 -5.81 -2.40
N LYS A 290 -25.31 -5.99 -3.31
CA LYS A 290 -25.11 -5.72 -4.75
C LYS A 290 -24.82 -4.25 -5.02
N LEU A 291 -25.54 -3.34 -4.35
CA LEU A 291 -25.32 -1.90 -4.48
C LEU A 291 -23.95 -1.49 -3.93
N ARG A 292 -23.56 -2.05 -2.79
CA ARG A 292 -22.26 -1.79 -2.18
C ARG A 292 -21.12 -2.22 -3.08
N VAL A 293 -21.10 -3.47 -3.55
CA VAL A 293 -20.06 -3.97 -4.48
C VAL A 293 -19.97 -3.10 -5.74
N LYS A 294 -21.12 -2.63 -6.26
CA LYS A 294 -21.15 -1.74 -7.41
C LYS A 294 -20.46 -0.40 -7.14
N TRP A 295 -20.58 0.13 -5.93
CA TRP A 295 -19.98 1.41 -5.53
C TRP A 295 -18.51 1.25 -5.14
N THR A 296 -18.18 0.17 -4.45
CA THR A 296 -16.85 -0.04 -3.89
C THR A 296 -15.86 -0.62 -4.91
N GLY A 297 -16.37 -1.28 -5.95
CA GLY A 297 -15.54 -1.97 -6.92
C GLY A 297 -14.99 -3.30 -6.40
N VAL A 298 -13.99 -3.83 -7.10
CA VAL A 298 -13.48 -5.21 -6.90
C VAL A 298 -12.10 -5.27 -6.24
N GLU A 299 -11.53 -4.12 -5.82
CA GLU A 299 -10.19 -4.07 -5.23
C GLU A 299 -10.25 -4.40 -3.72
N PRO A 300 -9.82 -5.61 -3.29
CA PRO A 300 -10.16 -6.09 -1.96
C PRO A 300 -9.50 -5.33 -0.80
N MET A 301 -8.29 -4.81 -1.00
CA MET A 301 -7.56 -4.09 0.05
C MET A 301 -8.14 -2.69 0.26
N ARG A 302 -8.51 -1.97 -0.81
CA ARG A 302 -9.24 -0.69 -0.76
C ARG A 302 -10.58 -0.85 -0.07
N ASN A 303 -11.33 -1.91 -0.43
CA ASN A 303 -12.60 -2.25 0.21
C ASN A 303 -12.43 -2.48 1.72
N MET A 304 -11.43 -3.27 2.12
CA MET A 304 -11.14 -3.54 3.53
C MET A 304 -10.74 -2.27 4.30
N VAL A 305 -9.87 -1.43 3.73
CA VAL A 305 -9.47 -0.15 4.33
C VAL A 305 -10.67 0.78 4.47
N ALA A 306 -11.48 0.94 3.43
CA ALA A 306 -12.66 1.80 3.46
C ALA A 306 -13.69 1.33 4.50
N ALA A 307 -13.99 0.03 4.53
CA ALA A 307 -14.87 -0.59 5.51
C ALA A 307 -14.38 -0.36 6.96
N PHE A 308 -13.07 -0.51 7.18
CA PHE A 308 -12.47 -0.25 8.48
C PHE A 308 -12.67 1.21 8.91
N PHE A 309 -12.34 2.16 8.03
CA PHE A 309 -12.51 3.59 8.32
C PHE A 309 -13.97 4.00 8.51
N ALA A 310 -14.90 3.41 7.74
CA ALA A 310 -16.33 3.62 7.93
C ALA A 310 -16.78 3.20 9.35
N GLY A 311 -16.33 2.03 9.83
CA GLY A 311 -16.71 1.53 11.14
C GLY A 311 -16.11 2.30 12.32
N ILE A 312 -15.00 3.02 12.14
CA ILE A 312 -14.40 3.87 13.18
C ILE A 312 -14.66 5.36 12.99
N TRP A 313 -15.41 5.75 11.96
CA TRP A 313 -15.51 7.14 11.49
C TRP A 313 -16.04 8.10 12.58
N THR A 314 -17.00 7.62 13.37
CA THR A 314 -17.64 8.38 14.46
C THR A 314 -16.97 8.18 15.82
N SER A 315 -16.13 7.16 15.98
CA SER A 315 -15.60 6.69 17.27
C SER A 315 -14.46 7.54 17.85
N PHE A 316 -14.03 8.60 17.19
CA PHE A 316 -12.87 9.42 17.60
C PHE A 316 -13.15 10.44 18.73
N GLU A 317 -14.26 10.32 19.45
CA GLU A 317 -14.60 11.22 20.56
C GLU A 317 -13.82 10.91 21.84
N VAL A 318 -12.50 11.14 21.84
CA VAL A 318 -11.70 10.92 23.04
C VAL A 318 -10.78 12.10 23.32
N SER A 319 -11.27 13.03 24.13
CA SER A 319 -10.64 14.29 24.55
C SER A 319 -10.68 15.43 23.51
N PRO A 320 -10.92 16.70 23.93
CA PRO A 320 -10.93 17.85 23.02
C PRO A 320 -9.64 18.01 22.19
N THR A 321 -8.49 17.71 22.79
CA THR A 321 -7.18 17.86 22.12
C THR A 321 -7.00 16.86 21.00
N ASN A 322 -7.43 15.61 21.20
CA ASN A 322 -7.36 14.59 20.14
C ASN A 322 -8.46 14.78 19.09
N ARG A 323 -9.58 15.41 19.46
CA ARG A 323 -10.68 15.70 18.53
C ARG A 323 -10.19 16.55 17.35
N MET A 324 -9.44 17.62 17.62
CA MET A 324 -8.90 18.47 16.54
C MET A 324 -7.91 17.73 15.65
N ALA A 325 -6.97 16.97 16.24
CA ALA A 325 -6.02 16.16 15.47
C ALA A 325 -6.73 15.09 14.61
N GLY A 326 -7.78 14.44 15.14
CA GLY A 326 -8.58 13.47 14.41
C GLY A 326 -9.47 14.08 13.34
N ILE A 327 -9.96 15.32 13.53
CA ILE A 327 -10.67 16.07 12.49
C ILE A 327 -9.70 16.46 11.37
N GLN A 328 -8.53 17.00 11.72
CA GLN A 328 -7.52 17.38 10.75
C GLN A 328 -7.01 16.17 9.96
N GLY A 329 -6.70 15.06 10.64
CA GLY A 329 -6.25 13.84 9.96
C GLY A 329 -7.30 13.26 9.00
N ARG A 330 -8.60 13.33 9.34
CA ARG A 330 -9.68 12.96 8.42
C ARG A 330 -9.79 13.92 7.25
N LYS A 331 -9.67 15.23 7.50
CA LYS A 331 -9.64 16.24 6.44
C LYS A 331 -8.50 15.98 5.46
N ASP A 332 -7.28 15.82 5.97
CA ASP A 332 -6.07 15.55 5.17
C ASP A 332 -6.23 14.24 4.36
N LEU A 333 -6.85 13.23 4.95
CA LEU A 333 -7.14 11.96 4.28
C LEU A 333 -8.10 12.14 3.10
N ILE A 334 -9.20 12.88 3.30
CA ILE A 334 -10.20 13.15 2.26
C ILE A 334 -9.62 14.02 1.15
N GLU A 335 -8.91 15.08 1.51
CA GLU A 335 -8.28 16.00 0.55
C GLU A 335 -7.19 15.29 -0.26
N GLY A 336 -6.44 14.39 0.38
CA GLY A 336 -5.40 13.60 -0.29
C GLY A 336 -5.94 12.52 -1.21
N ARG A 337 -7.07 11.87 -0.86
CA ARG A 337 -7.64 10.74 -1.62
C ARG A 337 -9.18 10.78 -1.61
N PRO A 338 -9.82 11.58 -2.48
CA PRO A 338 -11.29 11.69 -2.51
C PRO A 338 -11.99 10.37 -2.87
N GLU A 339 -11.37 9.52 -3.69
CA GLU A 339 -11.90 8.18 -4.01
C GLU A 339 -12.14 7.34 -2.74
N LEU A 340 -11.26 7.44 -1.73
CA LEU A 340 -11.46 6.73 -0.46
C LEU A 340 -12.73 7.19 0.25
N MET A 341 -13.09 8.48 0.18
CA MET A 341 -14.30 9.00 0.81
C MET A 341 -15.56 8.40 0.18
N GLU A 342 -15.59 8.20 -1.14
CA GLU A 342 -16.69 7.53 -1.84
C GLU A 342 -16.87 6.10 -1.32
N LEU A 343 -15.76 5.36 -1.18
CA LEU A 343 -15.78 4.00 -0.62
C LEU A 343 -16.27 3.98 0.83
N ILE A 344 -15.77 4.90 1.67
CA ILE A 344 -16.18 5.01 3.07
C ILE A 344 -17.69 5.29 3.17
N LEU A 345 -18.20 6.24 2.37
CA LEU A 345 -19.63 6.54 2.33
C LEU A 345 -20.47 5.36 1.87
N ALA A 346 -19.98 4.56 0.91
CA ALA A 346 -20.63 3.33 0.49
C ALA A 346 -20.81 2.35 1.67
N TYR A 347 -19.75 2.12 2.45
CA TYR A 347 -19.82 1.26 3.64
C TYR A 347 -20.67 1.86 4.78
N MET A 348 -20.61 3.18 4.99
CA MET A 348 -21.46 3.86 5.98
C MET A 348 -22.94 3.78 5.65
N SER A 349 -23.31 3.79 4.36
CA SER A 349 -24.71 3.79 3.92
C SER A 349 -25.49 2.52 4.30
N VAL A 350 -24.79 1.42 4.55
CA VAL A 350 -25.41 0.13 4.92
C VAL A 350 -25.47 -0.06 6.44
N GLY A 351 -24.71 0.74 7.21
CA GLY A 351 -24.75 0.69 8.67
C GLY A 351 -24.20 -0.61 9.29
N THR A 352 -23.46 -1.41 8.52
CA THR A 352 -22.83 -2.64 9.01
C THR A 352 -21.49 -2.36 9.69
N SER A 353 -21.20 -3.03 10.81
CA SER A 353 -19.85 -3.02 11.39
C SER A 353 -18.86 -3.69 10.43
N PHE A 354 -17.58 -3.33 10.51
CA PHE A 354 -16.52 -3.98 9.72
C PHE A 354 -16.54 -5.51 9.84
N ASN A 355 -16.82 -6.01 11.05
CA ASN A 355 -16.80 -7.45 11.35
C ASN A 355 -18.05 -8.19 10.85
N ASP A 356 -19.10 -7.44 10.49
CA ASP A 356 -20.35 -7.96 9.95
C ASP A 356 -20.33 -8.02 8.42
N ILE A 357 -19.33 -7.40 7.78
CA ILE A 357 -19.15 -7.44 6.33
C ILE A 357 -18.63 -8.83 5.93
N PRO A 358 -19.22 -9.47 4.89
CA PRO A 358 -18.73 -10.74 4.38
C PRO A 358 -17.26 -10.67 3.96
N LEU A 359 -16.45 -11.65 4.36
CA LEU A 359 -15.05 -11.79 4.01
C LEU A 359 -14.83 -11.86 2.50
N SER A 360 -15.82 -12.35 1.75
CA SER A 360 -15.77 -12.39 0.29
C SER A 360 -15.63 -11.00 -0.33
N GLU A 361 -16.16 -9.93 0.30
CA GLU A 361 -15.97 -8.55 -0.17
C GLU A 361 -14.53 -8.06 -0.04
N PHE A 362 -13.74 -8.74 0.80
CA PHE A 362 -12.32 -8.50 1.00
C PHE A 362 -11.45 -9.56 0.30
N GLY A 363 -12.03 -10.38 -0.59
CA GLY A 363 -11.29 -11.41 -1.32
C GLY A 363 -10.81 -12.56 -0.44
N LEU A 364 -11.43 -12.74 0.74
CA LEU A 364 -11.13 -13.78 1.72
C LEU A 364 -12.26 -14.81 1.76
N LYS A 365 -11.98 -16.02 2.23
CA LYS A 365 -12.99 -17.08 2.34
C LYS A 365 -13.62 -17.08 3.73
N GLU A 366 -14.93 -17.27 3.82
CA GLU A 366 -15.62 -17.39 5.11
C GLU A 366 -15.07 -18.53 6.00
N SER A 367 -14.58 -19.61 5.38
CA SER A 367 -13.92 -20.70 6.12
C SER A 367 -12.69 -20.26 6.91
N GLU A 368 -12.07 -19.13 6.54
CA GLU A 368 -10.86 -18.60 7.15
C GLU A 368 -11.17 -17.69 8.35
N LYS A 369 -12.44 -17.29 8.55
CA LYS A 369 -12.83 -16.34 9.61
C LYS A 369 -12.34 -16.75 10.99
N ARG A 370 -12.47 -18.03 11.33
CA ARG A 370 -12.01 -18.56 12.62
C ARG A 370 -10.51 -18.39 12.82
N ASP A 371 -9.72 -18.65 11.78
CA ASP A 371 -8.26 -18.59 11.85
C ASP A 371 -7.76 -17.13 11.91
N LEU A 372 -8.48 -16.23 11.23
CA LEU A 372 -8.18 -14.79 11.21
C LEU A 372 -8.57 -14.06 12.49
N GLU A 373 -9.58 -14.56 13.20
CA GLU A 373 -10.03 -13.97 14.47
C GLU A 373 -9.20 -14.45 15.68
N LEU A 374 -8.46 -15.55 15.53
CA LEU A 374 -7.52 -16.00 16.55
C LEU A 374 -6.25 -15.13 16.46
N PRO A 375 -5.76 -14.55 17.57
CA PRO A 375 -4.54 -13.77 17.56
C PRO A 375 -3.34 -14.67 17.29
N THR A 376 -3.00 -14.89 16.02
CA THR A 376 -1.82 -15.66 15.58
C THR A 376 -0.52 -14.86 15.72
N TYR A 377 -0.58 -13.54 15.87
CA TYR A 377 0.60 -12.65 15.76
C TYR A 377 1.43 -12.46 17.03
N PHE A 378 1.27 -13.29 18.07
CA PHE A 378 1.96 -13.07 19.36
C PHE A 378 2.48 -14.33 20.07
N SER A 379 2.77 -15.40 19.32
CA SER A 379 3.54 -16.55 19.82
C SER A 379 5.03 -16.33 19.71
#